data_AF-A0A3D5YH51-F1
#
_entry.id   AF-A0A3D5YH51-F1
#
_cell.length_a   1.000
_cell.length_b   1.000
_cell.length_c   1.000
_cell.angle_alpha   90.00
_cell.angle_beta   90.00
_cell.angle_gamma   90.00
#
_symmetry.space_group_name_H-M   'P 1'
#
loop_
_entity.id
_entity.type
_entity.pdbx_description
1 polymer ?
#
loop_
_entity_poly.entity_id
_entity_poly.type
_entity_poly.pdbx_seq_one_letter_code
_entity_poly.pdbx_strand_id
1 'polypeptide(L)'
;MEVGATDFQITYDLQYKSPGSPKFTAFTQSGINTFSDEIITISEIPTVLQLNLISVVPNNTRALRKVSLDGVPVLSPDNKIFEFTIDSPEEHRVQILIEDATTNAKTEKNIVVRVNRDAIIGKLLVKPDSVGISPFTVTLDASTTTLNDPSDEIVYFTWDFGDGEIKKNISQSVVNHTYNYDQAKENGTYNPKVTVTTRK
;
A
#
# COMPACT_ATOMS: atom_id res chain seq x y z
N MET A 1 -11.40 -51.00 6.66
CA MET A 1 -12.37 -49.90 6.82
C MET A 1 -11.58 -48.62 6.78
N GLU A 2 -11.51 -47.99 5.61
CA GLU A 2 -10.86 -46.69 5.43
C GLU A 2 -11.92 -45.65 5.82
N VAL A 3 -11.80 -45.08 7.01
CA VAL A 3 -12.65 -43.95 7.41
C VAL A 3 -12.14 -42.76 6.60
N GLY A 4 -12.90 -42.35 5.58
CA GLY A 4 -12.55 -41.20 4.74
C GLY A 4 -12.30 -39.97 5.60
N ALA A 5 -11.13 -39.36 5.45
CA ALA A 5 -10.79 -38.13 6.14
C ALA A 5 -11.80 -37.04 5.76
N THR A 6 -12.47 -36.44 6.75
CA THR A 6 -13.36 -35.30 6.52
C THR A 6 -12.52 -34.03 6.51
N ASP A 7 -12.56 -33.29 5.40
CA ASP A 7 -11.93 -31.96 5.31
C ASP A 7 -12.53 -31.00 6.35
N PHE A 8 -11.70 -30.10 6.87
CA PHE A 8 -12.11 -29.07 7.80
C PHE A 8 -12.72 -27.87 7.07
N GLN A 9 -13.82 -27.36 7.58
CA GLN A 9 -14.35 -26.04 7.19
C GLN A 9 -13.75 -24.99 8.12
N ILE A 10 -13.14 -23.96 7.53
CA ILE A 10 -12.42 -22.89 8.24
C ILE A 10 -13.22 -21.58 8.08
N THR A 11 -13.59 -20.95 9.19
CA THR A 11 -14.20 -19.61 9.22
C THR A 11 -13.25 -18.64 9.89
N TYR A 12 -13.04 -17.47 9.30
CA TYR A 12 -12.21 -16.40 9.85
C TYR A 12 -12.70 -15.02 9.42
N ASP A 13 -12.25 -14.00 10.14
CA ASP A 13 -12.29 -12.61 9.72
C ASP A 13 -10.87 -12.05 9.59
N LEU A 14 -10.76 -10.94 8.84
CA LEU A 14 -9.52 -10.22 8.61
C LEU A 14 -9.74 -8.73 8.84
N GLN A 15 -8.81 -8.12 9.55
CA GLN A 15 -8.74 -6.68 9.79
C GLN A 15 -7.34 -6.16 9.48
N TYR A 16 -7.20 -4.85 9.31
CA TYR A 16 -5.90 -4.22 9.11
C TYR A 16 -5.78 -2.90 9.87
N LYS A 17 -4.54 -2.51 10.15
CA LYS A 17 -4.17 -1.15 10.55
C LYS A 17 -2.90 -0.73 9.80
N SER A 18 -2.81 0.54 9.46
CA SER A 18 -1.70 1.15 8.71
C SER A 18 -1.35 2.51 9.32
N PRO A 19 -0.27 3.19 8.90
CA PRO A 19 0.05 4.53 9.37
C PRO A 19 -1.09 5.54 9.15
N GLY A 20 -1.78 5.47 8.00
CA GLY A 20 -2.95 6.31 7.69
C GLY A 20 -4.22 5.91 8.44
N SER A 21 -4.33 4.65 8.89
CA SER A 21 -5.45 4.13 9.68
C SER A 21 -4.96 3.32 10.88
N PRO A 22 -4.58 3.98 12.00
CA PRO A 22 -3.85 3.35 13.10
C PRO A 22 -4.69 2.41 13.99
N LYS A 23 -5.99 2.27 13.71
CA LYS A 23 -6.89 1.34 14.41
C LYS A 23 -7.23 0.18 13.49
N PHE A 24 -7.34 -1.02 14.06
CA PHE A 24 -7.82 -2.18 13.31
C PHE A 24 -9.23 -1.89 12.76
N THR A 25 -9.37 -2.05 11.46
CA THR A 25 -10.63 -1.89 10.74
C THR A 25 -10.83 -3.06 9.78
N ALA A 26 -12.08 -3.36 9.46
CA ALA A 26 -12.41 -4.41 8.50
C ALA A 26 -12.07 -3.97 7.08
N PHE A 27 -11.72 -4.95 6.25
CA PHE A 27 -11.62 -4.75 4.81
C PHE A 27 -12.98 -4.53 4.17
N THR A 28 -13.02 -3.74 3.09
CA THR A 28 -14.19 -3.59 2.23
C THR A 28 -14.09 -4.52 1.01
N GLN A 29 -15.17 -4.71 0.26
CA GLN A 29 -15.13 -5.45 -1.02
C GLN A 29 -14.68 -4.58 -2.20
N SER A 30 -14.56 -3.27 -2.00
CA SER A 30 -14.15 -2.28 -3.02
C SER A 30 -13.41 -1.11 -2.38
N GLY A 31 -12.58 -0.41 -3.16
CA GLY A 31 -11.72 0.68 -2.69
C GLY A 31 -10.24 0.33 -2.73
N ILE A 32 -9.45 1.00 -1.90
CA ILE A 32 -7.97 0.88 -1.90
C ILE A 32 -7.45 -0.21 -0.95
N ASN A 33 -8.20 -0.54 0.11
CA ASN A 33 -7.92 -1.63 1.04
C ASN A 33 -9.07 -2.64 1.00
N THR A 34 -8.91 -3.75 0.29
CA THR A 34 -10.00 -4.69 -0.01
C THR A 34 -9.71 -6.11 0.40
N PHE A 35 -10.75 -6.89 0.68
CA PHE A 35 -10.68 -8.34 0.81
C PHE A 35 -11.85 -9.00 0.06
N SER A 36 -11.52 -9.77 -0.97
CA SER A 36 -12.49 -10.55 -1.76
C SER A 36 -11.80 -11.77 -2.34
N ASP A 37 -12.50 -12.91 -2.33
CA ASP A 37 -12.04 -14.16 -2.93
C ASP A 37 -10.60 -14.56 -2.53
N GLU A 38 -10.30 -14.47 -1.23
CA GLU A 38 -8.97 -14.76 -0.67
C GLU A 38 -7.83 -13.85 -1.16
N ILE A 39 -8.17 -12.69 -1.71
CA ILE A 39 -7.20 -11.67 -2.11
C ILE A 39 -7.41 -10.44 -1.25
N ILE A 40 -6.36 -10.08 -0.52
CA ILE A 40 -6.21 -8.80 0.16
C ILE A 40 -5.47 -7.84 -0.78
N THR A 41 -6.00 -6.64 -0.94
CA THR A 41 -5.26 -5.50 -1.49
C THR A 41 -5.05 -4.49 -0.38
N ILE A 42 -3.83 -3.98 -0.21
CA ILE A 42 -3.50 -2.88 0.70
C ILE A 42 -2.80 -1.75 -0.05
N SER A 43 -2.99 -0.51 0.42
CA SER A 43 -2.43 0.70 -0.22
C SER A 43 -1.19 1.26 0.48
N GLU A 44 -0.93 0.82 1.71
CA GLU A 44 0.15 1.34 2.56
C GLU A 44 0.97 0.20 3.11
N ILE A 45 2.27 0.44 3.27
CA ILE A 45 3.16 -0.39 4.09
C ILE A 45 3.84 0.52 5.13
N PRO A 46 4.22 0.04 6.33
CA PRO A 46 3.88 -1.28 6.85
C PRO A 46 2.40 -1.35 7.20
N THR A 47 1.73 -2.42 6.81
CA THR A 47 0.35 -2.71 7.25
C THR A 47 0.37 -3.94 8.13
N VAL A 48 -0.26 -3.84 9.31
CA VAL A 48 -0.47 -5.00 10.17
C VAL A 48 -1.83 -5.60 9.85
N LEU A 49 -1.83 -6.86 9.41
CA LEU A 49 -3.02 -7.67 9.22
C LEU A 49 -3.31 -8.43 10.52
N GLN A 50 -4.59 -8.53 10.89
CA GLN A 50 -5.06 -9.37 11.98
C GLN A 50 -6.04 -10.40 11.43
N LEU A 51 -5.68 -11.67 11.50
CA LEU A 51 -6.55 -12.81 11.19
C LEU A 51 -7.15 -13.31 12.50
N ASN A 52 -8.48 -13.33 12.59
CA ASN A 52 -9.20 -13.97 13.67
C ASN A 52 -9.81 -15.28 13.17
N LEU A 53 -9.26 -16.40 13.61
CA LEU A 53 -9.78 -17.74 13.32
C LEU A 53 -11.02 -18.02 14.18
N ILE A 54 -12.19 -17.82 13.59
CA ILE A 54 -13.49 -17.91 14.25
C ILE A 54 -13.86 -19.36 14.57
N SER A 55 -13.76 -20.26 13.59
CA SER A 55 -14.13 -21.66 13.79
C SER A 55 -13.45 -22.63 12.81
N VAL A 56 -13.32 -23.87 13.27
CA VAL A 56 -12.87 -25.02 12.49
C VAL A 56 -13.85 -26.16 12.74
N VAL A 57 -14.46 -26.68 11.68
CA VAL A 57 -15.50 -27.73 11.76
C VAL A 57 -15.08 -28.94 10.91
N PRO A 58 -15.17 -30.19 11.40
CA PRO A 58 -15.64 -30.57 12.72
C PRO A 58 -14.70 -30.10 13.83
N ASN A 59 -15.25 -29.85 15.02
CA ASN A 59 -14.43 -29.53 16.17
C ASN A 59 -13.60 -30.76 16.53
N ASN A 60 -12.29 -30.66 16.32
CA ASN A 60 -11.33 -31.73 16.58
C ASN A 60 -10.22 -31.17 17.47
N THR A 61 -10.17 -31.63 18.72
CA THR A 61 -9.17 -31.17 19.70
C THR A 61 -7.76 -31.65 19.39
N ARG A 62 -7.61 -32.65 18.51
CA ARG A 62 -6.32 -33.20 18.08
C ARG A 62 -5.79 -32.51 16.82
N ALA A 63 -6.65 -31.77 16.11
CA ALA A 63 -6.24 -31.03 14.93
C ALA A 63 -5.34 -29.86 15.31
N LEU A 64 -4.17 -29.77 14.66
CA LEU A 64 -3.24 -28.66 14.80
C LEU A 64 -3.67 -27.50 13.90
N ARG A 65 -3.56 -26.29 14.42
CA ARG A 65 -3.78 -25.03 13.69
C ARG A 65 -2.43 -24.40 13.44
N LYS A 66 -2.03 -24.30 12.18
CA LYS A 66 -0.78 -23.66 11.76
C LYS A 66 -1.12 -22.47 10.88
N VAL A 67 -0.53 -21.33 11.17
CA VAL A 67 -0.67 -20.12 10.37
C VAL A 67 0.73 -19.64 10.02
N SER A 68 0.94 -19.21 8.78
CA SER A 68 2.24 -18.70 8.33
C SER A 68 2.09 -17.51 7.38
N LEU A 69 3.12 -16.67 7.34
CA LEU A 69 3.34 -15.63 6.33
C LEU A 69 4.54 -16.03 5.51
N ASP A 70 4.37 -16.19 4.20
CA ASP A 70 5.44 -16.56 3.27
C ASP A 70 6.20 -17.84 3.69
N GLY A 71 5.46 -18.77 4.30
CA GLY A 71 5.99 -20.03 4.85
C GLY A 71 6.63 -19.93 6.23
N VAL A 72 6.78 -18.72 6.79
CA VAL A 72 7.27 -18.50 8.15
C VAL A 72 6.12 -18.62 9.15
N PRO A 73 6.17 -19.55 10.14
CA PRO A 73 5.10 -19.71 11.12
C PRO A 73 4.85 -18.44 11.95
N VAL A 74 3.57 -18.11 12.14
CA VAL A 74 3.11 -17.01 13.00
C VAL A 74 2.46 -17.60 14.24
N LEU A 75 2.96 -17.20 15.41
CA LEU A 75 2.46 -17.68 16.69
C LEU A 75 1.31 -16.82 17.19
N SER A 76 0.33 -17.47 17.81
CA SER A 76 -0.80 -16.84 18.46
C SER A 76 -0.90 -17.35 19.90
N PRO A 77 -0.98 -16.48 20.92
CA PRO A 77 -1.12 -16.92 22.31
C PRO A 77 -2.39 -17.74 22.58
N ASP A 78 -3.47 -17.49 21.82
CA ASP A 78 -4.77 -18.12 21.98
C ASP A 78 -5.16 -19.06 20.82
N ASN A 79 -4.27 -19.23 19.84
CA ASN A 79 -4.51 -19.95 18.58
C ASN A 79 -5.75 -19.46 17.80
N LYS A 80 -6.19 -18.21 18.05
CA LYS A 80 -7.31 -17.57 17.36
C LYS A 80 -6.86 -16.33 16.63
N ILE A 81 -6.11 -15.45 17.29
CA ILE A 81 -5.71 -14.16 16.72
C ILE A 81 -4.25 -14.23 16.27
N PHE A 82 -4.02 -14.01 14.97
CA PHE A 82 -2.70 -13.98 14.36
C PHE A 82 -2.47 -12.60 13.75
N GLU A 83 -1.33 -11.98 14.05
CA GLU A 83 -0.95 -10.69 13.47
C GLU A 83 0.27 -10.84 12.56
N PHE A 84 0.21 -10.18 11.40
CA PHE A 84 1.22 -10.22 10.35
C PHE A 84 1.61 -8.79 10.00
N THR A 85 2.89 -8.51 9.78
CA THR A 85 3.31 -7.21 9.25
C THR A 85 3.71 -7.39 7.79
N ILE A 86 3.07 -6.63 6.91
CA ILE A 86 3.41 -6.52 5.49
C ILE A 86 4.21 -5.23 5.33
N ASP A 87 5.51 -5.34 5.12
CA ASP A 87 6.46 -4.22 5.07
C ASP A 87 7.19 -4.11 3.73
N SER A 88 6.82 -4.94 2.76
CA SER A 88 7.39 -4.98 1.42
C SER A 88 6.28 -4.89 0.35
N PRO A 89 6.60 -4.43 -0.87
CA PRO A 89 5.64 -4.38 -1.97
C PRO A 89 5.44 -5.72 -2.69
N GLU A 90 6.23 -6.75 -2.35
CA GLU A 90 6.13 -8.05 -2.99
C GLU A 90 4.77 -8.70 -2.70
N GLU A 91 4.35 -9.63 -3.54
CA GLU A 91 3.15 -10.41 -3.24
C GLU A 91 3.44 -11.33 -2.04
N HIS A 92 2.65 -11.21 -0.99
CA HIS A 92 2.78 -12.03 0.22
C HIS A 92 1.67 -13.08 0.28
N ARG A 93 1.90 -14.16 1.01
CA ARG A 93 0.95 -15.26 1.18
C ARG A 93 0.75 -15.61 2.65
N VAL A 94 -0.48 -15.43 3.13
CA VAL A 94 -0.91 -15.94 4.43
C VAL A 94 -1.51 -17.32 4.22
N GLN A 95 -0.96 -18.33 4.88
CA GLN A 95 -1.46 -19.71 4.82
C GLN A 95 -2.05 -20.12 6.17
N ILE A 96 -3.26 -20.69 6.14
CA ILE A 96 -3.89 -21.38 7.27
C ILE A 96 -3.91 -22.87 6.93
N LEU A 97 -3.31 -23.67 7.80
CA LEU A 97 -3.25 -25.12 7.68
C LEU A 97 -3.85 -25.77 8.92
N ILE A 98 -4.89 -26.58 8.70
CA ILE A 98 -5.47 -27.46 9.71
C ILE A 98 -5.11 -28.90 9.37
N GLU A 99 -4.49 -29.61 10.30
CA GLU A 99 -4.10 -31.02 10.10
C GLU A 99 -4.45 -31.88 11.33
N ASP A 100 -4.99 -33.07 11.08
CA ASP A 100 -5.07 -34.14 12.07
C ASP A 100 -4.24 -35.33 11.57
N ALA A 101 -3.05 -35.48 12.15
CA ALA A 101 -2.08 -36.52 11.78
C ALA A 101 -2.59 -37.95 11.98
N THR A 102 -3.71 -38.14 12.67
CA THR A 102 -4.21 -39.48 13.03
C THR A 102 -5.26 -39.99 12.08
N THR A 103 -6.01 -39.06 11.47
CA THR A 103 -6.95 -39.33 10.39
C THR A 103 -6.36 -38.96 9.03
N ASN A 104 -5.16 -38.35 9.00
CA ASN A 104 -4.54 -37.71 7.84
C ASN A 104 -5.43 -36.61 7.21
N ALA A 105 -6.43 -36.11 7.93
CA ALA A 105 -7.25 -35.00 7.46
C ALA A 105 -6.42 -33.72 7.38
N LYS A 106 -6.50 -33.00 6.26
CA LYS A 106 -5.74 -31.77 6.03
C LYS A 106 -6.57 -30.78 5.24
N THR A 107 -6.65 -29.55 5.70
CA THR A 107 -7.24 -28.44 4.94
C THR A 107 -6.31 -27.25 4.95
N GLU A 108 -6.13 -26.67 3.78
CA GLU A 108 -5.27 -25.51 3.56
C GLU A 108 -6.07 -24.36 2.95
N LYS A 109 -5.89 -23.16 3.49
CA LYS A 109 -6.38 -21.91 2.94
C LYS A 109 -5.22 -20.98 2.68
N ASN A 110 -5.23 -20.36 1.51
CA ASN A 110 -4.19 -19.44 1.08
C ASN A 110 -4.85 -18.10 0.77
N ILE A 111 -4.43 -17.07 1.48
CA ILE A 111 -4.83 -15.68 1.27
C ILE A 111 -3.63 -14.98 0.61
N VAL A 112 -3.87 -14.39 -0.55
CA VAL A 112 -2.86 -13.60 -1.27
C VAL A 112 -2.97 -12.16 -0.81
N VAL A 113 -1.83 -11.53 -0.51
CA VAL A 113 -1.77 -10.12 -0.13
C VAL A 113 -0.98 -9.36 -1.20
N ARG A 114 -1.64 -8.39 -1.82
CA ARG A 114 -1.05 -7.51 -2.83
C ARG A 114 -0.95 -6.10 -2.29
N VAL A 115 0.19 -5.48 -2.52
CA VAL A 115 0.37 -4.05 -2.26
C VAL A 115 0.07 -3.29 -3.54
N ASN A 116 -1.11 -2.71 -3.62
CA ASN A 116 -1.46 -1.81 -4.72
C ASN A 116 -1.06 -0.39 -4.30
N ARG A 117 0.15 0.00 -4.68
CA ARG A 117 0.61 1.37 -4.47
C ARG A 117 -0.26 2.28 -5.34
N ASP A 118 -1.12 3.08 -4.71
CA ASP A 118 -1.70 4.23 -5.43
C ASP A 118 -0.54 5.04 -6.02
N ALA A 119 -0.77 5.59 -7.21
CA ALA A 119 0.20 6.47 -7.86
C ALA A 119 0.66 7.53 -6.85
N ILE A 120 1.96 7.90 -6.89
CA ILE A 120 2.47 9.05 -6.14
C ILE A 120 1.49 10.21 -6.39
N ILE A 121 0.79 10.65 -5.35
CA ILE A 121 -0.15 11.77 -5.47
C ILE A 121 0.71 13.03 -5.51
N GLY A 122 1.23 13.32 -6.71
CA GLY A 122 1.99 14.53 -6.99
C GLY A 122 1.05 15.73 -6.87
N LYS A 123 1.17 16.48 -5.78
CA LYS A 123 0.40 17.70 -5.56
C LYS A 123 1.29 18.90 -5.83
N LEU A 124 1.07 19.55 -6.96
CA LEU A 124 1.71 20.81 -7.31
C LEU A 124 0.79 21.99 -6.97
N LEU A 125 1.18 22.80 -6.00
CA LEU A 125 0.52 24.04 -5.66
C LEU A 125 1.27 25.22 -6.30
N VAL A 126 0.53 26.21 -6.80
CA VAL A 126 1.07 27.44 -7.39
C VAL A 126 0.52 28.64 -6.63
N LYS A 127 1.39 29.55 -6.19
CA LYS A 127 1.04 30.79 -5.47
C LYS A 127 1.76 31.99 -6.09
N PRO A 128 1.23 33.24 -6.01
CA PRO A 128 -0.04 33.63 -5.41
C PRO A 128 -1.27 33.33 -6.29
N ASP A 129 -1.14 33.42 -7.62
CA ASP A 129 -2.16 33.13 -8.65
C ASP A 129 -1.49 32.58 -9.92
N SER A 130 -2.25 31.99 -10.86
CA SER A 130 -1.73 31.44 -12.12
C SER A 130 -1.72 32.43 -13.30
N VAL A 131 -2.10 33.70 -13.06
CA VAL A 131 -2.16 34.75 -14.08
C VAL A 131 -1.56 36.05 -13.52
N GLY A 132 -0.75 36.73 -14.32
CA GLY A 132 -0.15 38.01 -13.94
C GLY A 132 0.53 38.73 -15.11
N ILE A 133 1.15 39.88 -14.82
CA ILE A 133 1.85 40.71 -15.81
C ILE A 133 3.30 40.26 -15.88
N SER A 134 3.81 40.06 -17.10
CA SER A 134 5.22 39.74 -17.34
C SER A 134 6.15 40.90 -16.90
N PRO A 135 7.25 40.64 -16.17
CA PRO A 135 7.66 39.34 -15.63
C PRO A 135 6.83 38.95 -14.41
N PHE A 136 6.34 37.70 -14.37
CA PHE A 136 5.48 37.20 -13.31
C PHE A 136 6.16 36.09 -12.53
N THR A 137 6.31 36.27 -11.22
CA THR A 137 6.98 35.28 -10.34
C THR A 137 5.96 34.47 -9.57
N VAL A 138 6.12 33.16 -9.59
CA VAL A 138 5.30 32.21 -8.83
C VAL A 138 6.17 31.34 -7.93
N THR A 139 5.56 30.84 -6.86
CA THR A 139 6.09 29.75 -6.04
C THR A 139 5.40 28.45 -6.43
N LEU A 140 6.20 27.44 -6.77
CA LEU A 140 5.79 26.08 -7.09
C LEU A 140 6.13 25.19 -5.89
N ASP A 141 5.13 24.51 -5.35
CA ASP A 141 5.23 23.77 -4.09
C ASP A 141 4.72 22.34 -4.27
N ALA A 142 5.64 21.38 -4.15
CA ALA A 142 5.41 19.94 -4.18
C ALA A 142 5.64 19.29 -2.80
N SER A 143 5.74 20.09 -1.72
CA SER A 143 6.05 19.60 -0.37
C SER A 143 4.99 18.68 0.23
N THR A 144 3.77 18.72 -0.32
CA THR A 144 2.66 17.85 0.09
C THR A 144 2.62 16.51 -0.66
N THR A 145 3.63 16.21 -1.47
CA THR A 145 3.77 14.88 -2.10
C THR A 145 4.06 13.84 -1.03
N THR A 146 3.24 12.78 -0.99
CA THR A 146 3.40 11.67 -0.05
C THR A 146 3.87 10.42 -0.79
N LEU A 147 4.80 9.68 -0.17
CA LEU A 147 5.13 8.32 -0.57
C LEU A 147 4.29 7.34 0.24
N ASN A 148 3.80 6.30 -0.42
CA ASN A 148 3.03 5.24 0.22
C ASN A 148 3.92 4.14 0.83
N ASP A 149 5.24 4.24 0.61
CA ASP A 149 6.29 3.42 1.22
C ASP A 149 7.15 4.31 2.14
N PRO A 150 7.06 4.18 3.47
CA PRO A 150 7.84 4.96 4.43
C PRO A 150 9.31 4.52 4.50
N SER A 151 9.66 3.38 3.91
CA SER A 151 11.05 2.97 3.70
C SER A 151 11.63 3.49 2.39
N ASP A 152 10.79 4.13 1.57
CA ASP A 152 11.20 4.92 0.43
C ASP A 152 11.33 6.40 0.83
N GLU A 153 12.14 7.13 0.09
CA GLU A 153 12.35 8.56 0.32
C GLU A 153 12.43 9.30 -1.00
N ILE A 154 11.96 10.54 -1.01
CA ILE A 154 12.17 11.43 -2.14
C ILE A 154 13.64 11.86 -2.12
N VAL A 155 14.37 11.53 -3.19
CA VAL A 155 15.79 11.87 -3.33
C VAL A 155 15.94 13.23 -4.01
N TYR A 156 15.18 13.47 -5.08
CA TYR A 156 15.21 14.74 -5.81
C TYR A 156 13.95 15.01 -6.62
N PHE A 157 13.78 16.29 -6.95
CA PHE A 157 12.76 16.83 -7.83
C PHE A 157 13.39 17.28 -9.15
N THR A 158 12.69 17.03 -10.25
CA THR A 158 12.93 17.68 -11.53
C THR A 158 11.76 18.59 -11.84
N TRP A 159 12.04 19.88 -11.98
CA TRP A 159 11.10 20.94 -12.31
C TRP A 159 11.23 21.30 -13.78
N ASP A 160 10.17 21.07 -14.55
CA ASP A 160 10.00 21.59 -15.90
C ASP A 160 9.00 22.75 -15.81
N PHE A 161 9.44 23.96 -16.09
CA PHE A 161 8.57 25.14 -15.96
C PHE A 161 7.64 25.32 -17.16
N GLY A 162 7.86 24.58 -18.26
CA GLY A 162 7.07 24.68 -19.49
C GLY A 162 7.40 25.89 -20.36
N ASP A 163 8.34 26.75 -19.95
CA ASP A 163 8.91 27.85 -20.74
C ASP A 163 10.23 27.46 -21.45
N GLY A 164 10.69 26.24 -21.25
CA GLY A 164 11.94 25.69 -21.77
C GLY A 164 13.05 25.59 -20.72
N GLU A 165 12.90 26.22 -19.55
CA GLU A 165 13.82 26.02 -18.42
C GLU A 165 13.46 24.74 -17.65
N ILE A 166 14.48 23.92 -17.36
CA ILE A 166 14.35 22.69 -16.57
C ILE A 166 15.43 22.68 -15.48
N LYS A 167 15.01 22.50 -14.23
CA LYS A 167 15.90 22.27 -13.09
C LYS A 167 15.83 20.82 -12.65
N LYS A 168 16.92 20.08 -12.82
CA LYS A 168 17.02 18.66 -12.45
C LYS A 168 17.73 18.49 -11.11
N ASN A 169 17.47 17.38 -10.45
CA ASN A 169 18.16 16.95 -9.23
C ASN A 169 18.11 17.98 -8.08
N ILE A 170 16.98 18.66 -7.93
CA ILE A 170 16.77 19.68 -6.90
C ILE A 170 16.28 18.99 -5.62
N SER A 171 16.89 19.25 -4.46
CA SER A 171 16.45 18.65 -3.19
C SER A 171 15.26 19.38 -2.57
N GLN A 172 15.05 20.65 -2.94
CA GLN A 172 13.94 21.46 -2.46
C GLN A 172 12.63 21.06 -3.13
N SER A 173 11.61 20.79 -2.30
CA SER A 173 10.23 20.54 -2.73
C SER A 173 9.46 21.82 -3.05
N VAL A 174 10.06 23.00 -2.81
CA VAL A 174 9.48 24.32 -3.10
C VAL A 174 10.48 25.16 -3.87
N VAL A 175 10.07 25.73 -5.00
CA VAL A 175 10.93 26.57 -5.86
C VAL A 175 10.18 27.82 -6.31
N ASN A 176 10.92 28.91 -6.55
CA ASN A 176 10.41 30.10 -7.22
C ASN A 176 10.83 30.11 -8.69
N HIS A 177 9.94 30.58 -9.55
CA HIS A 177 10.21 30.75 -10.98
C HIS A 177 9.58 32.02 -11.52
N THR A 178 10.25 32.69 -12.46
CA THR A 178 9.78 33.93 -13.08
C THR A 178 9.51 33.71 -14.56
N TYR A 179 8.24 33.80 -14.94
CA TYR A 179 7.81 33.70 -16.33
C TYR A 179 7.86 35.05 -17.02
N ASN A 180 8.41 35.07 -18.24
CA ASN A 180 8.37 36.21 -19.13
C ASN A 180 7.38 35.92 -20.27
N TYR A 181 6.80 36.95 -20.88
CA TYR A 181 6.05 36.78 -22.12
C TYR A 181 7.01 36.33 -23.24
N ASP A 182 6.71 35.22 -23.90
CA ASP A 182 7.50 34.73 -25.04
C ASP A 182 7.13 35.55 -26.28
N GLN A 183 7.95 36.57 -26.58
CA GLN A 183 7.76 37.44 -27.74
C GLN A 183 7.86 36.69 -29.07
N ALA A 184 8.63 35.60 -29.14
CA ALA A 184 8.81 34.85 -30.38
C ALA A 184 7.60 33.96 -30.69
N LYS A 185 6.92 33.45 -29.66
CA LYS A 185 5.72 32.61 -29.79
C LYS A 185 4.41 33.36 -29.57
N GLU A 186 4.48 34.66 -29.26
CA GLU A 186 3.34 35.48 -28.83
C GLU A 186 2.51 34.82 -27.70
N ASN A 187 3.17 34.12 -26.78
CA ASN A 187 2.52 33.28 -25.77
C ASN A 187 2.96 33.65 -24.34
N GLY A 188 2.00 33.63 -23.40
CA GLY A 188 2.24 33.81 -21.96
C GLY A 188 1.74 32.65 -21.10
N THR A 189 1.34 31.54 -21.72
CA THR A 189 0.84 30.34 -21.03
C THR A 189 1.91 29.29 -20.89
N TYR A 190 2.14 28.85 -19.65
CA TYR A 190 3.13 27.85 -19.27
C TYR A 190 2.49 26.78 -18.40
N ASN A 191 2.90 25.52 -18.58
CA ASN A 191 2.34 24.36 -17.88
C ASN A 191 3.45 23.66 -17.09
N PRO A 192 3.75 24.13 -15.86
CA PRO A 192 4.82 23.55 -15.08
C PRO A 192 4.50 22.11 -14.66
N LYS A 193 5.53 21.28 -14.63
CA LYS A 193 5.50 19.88 -14.18
C LYS A 193 6.60 19.64 -13.18
N VAL A 194 6.31 18.79 -12.20
CA VAL A 194 7.30 18.26 -11.28
C VAL A 194 7.36 16.75 -11.43
N THR A 195 8.58 16.22 -11.54
CA THR A 195 8.85 14.78 -11.47
C THR A 195 9.59 14.51 -10.17
N VAL A 196 9.06 13.59 -9.38
CA VAL A 196 9.65 13.17 -8.11
C VAL A 196 10.44 11.90 -8.36
N THR A 197 11.70 11.88 -7.94
CA THR A 197 12.51 10.67 -7.97
C THR A 197 12.73 10.17 -6.56
N THR A 198 12.40 8.90 -6.37
CA THR A 198 12.50 8.18 -5.12
C THR A 198 13.78 7.34 -5.07
N ARG A 199 14.07 6.77 -3.91
CA ARG A 199 15.26 5.91 -3.73
C ARG A 199 15.01 4.51 -4.26
N LYS A 200 13.78 4.01 -4.13
CA LYS A 200 13.36 2.69 -4.59
C LYS A 200 12.62 2.73 -5.92
#